data_AF-A0A7W8QAR4-F1
#
_entry.id   AF-A0A7W8QAR4-F1
#
_cell.length_a   1.000
_cell.length_b   1.000
_cell.length_c   1.000
_cell.angle_alpha   90.00
_cell.angle_beta   90.00
_cell.angle_gamma   90.00
#
_symmetry.space_group_name_H-M   'P 1'
#
loop_
_entity.id
_entity.type
_entity.pdbx_description
1 polymer ?
#
loop_
_entity_poly.entity_id
_entity_poly.type
_entity_poly.pdbx_seq_one_letter_code
_entity_poly.pdbx_strand_id
1 'polypeptide(L)'
;MAHRLVNFLLVALMLGGALDALTGCGGKTVAPAPSASIPPPGMTASAAASGFFKICKGQTYALCATASCTVLNQVAYCQCDVRKGDSISLPLRVDREDVCSINANGVDNGYMVSTFSVPESVVAPQGNQALYNCPAGSDGGYAQCDGGMCFTSSKGSSFPGFDEPLDRAEIICACPISVTPGSPVGFQIAGPYPCDNSYFRFCKSQVANARTGSTVKVGAPTGTARFLALRLNGSAPPLHECLPPSQ
;
A
#
# COMPACT_ATOMS: atom_id res chain seq x y z
N MET A 1 28.26 37.92 46.60
CA MET A 1 29.13 37.78 45.42
C MET A 1 28.26 37.67 44.18
N ALA A 2 28.55 38.54 43.21
CA ALA A 2 28.30 38.46 41.76
C ALA A 2 26.86 38.23 41.21
N HIS A 3 26.37 39.30 40.58
CA HIS A 3 25.33 39.40 39.55
C HIS A 3 25.64 38.68 38.23
N ARG A 4 24.59 38.37 37.45
CA ARG A 4 24.34 38.74 36.02
C ARG A 4 23.17 37.90 35.50
N LEU A 5 21.91 38.37 35.40
CA LEU A 5 21.30 39.44 34.60
C LEU A 5 21.51 39.35 33.08
N VAL A 6 20.37 39.10 32.43
CA VAL A 6 20.01 39.06 31.01
C VAL A 6 20.43 40.32 30.28
N ASN A 7 21.00 40.18 29.07
CA ASN A 7 20.92 41.19 28.01
C ASN A 7 21.47 40.63 26.69
N PHE A 8 20.65 40.54 25.65
CA PHE A 8 21.13 40.65 24.27
C PHE A 8 20.08 41.36 23.43
N LEU A 9 20.38 42.63 23.14
CA LEU A 9 19.65 43.47 22.21
C LEU A 9 20.67 43.99 21.17
N LEU A 10 20.47 43.55 19.93
CA LEU A 10 20.59 44.28 18.64
C LEU A 10 21.87 45.04 18.21
N VAL A 11 21.90 45.24 16.87
CA VAL A 11 22.66 46.23 16.05
C VAL A 11 24.03 45.67 15.58
N ALA A 12 24.52 45.72 14.33
CA ALA A 12 24.31 46.54 13.11
C ALA A 12 25.06 45.86 11.93
N LEU A 13 24.54 45.81 10.70
CA LEU A 13 24.77 46.75 9.56
C LEU A 13 26.11 46.61 8.77
N MET A 14 25.93 46.25 7.48
CA MET A 14 26.47 46.88 6.26
C MET A 14 27.83 46.50 5.63
N LEU A 15 27.69 46.09 4.36
CA LEU A 15 28.39 46.49 3.12
C LEU A 15 29.94 46.54 3.03
N GLY A 16 30.44 45.73 2.10
CA GLY A 16 31.56 45.98 1.18
C GLY A 16 31.72 44.71 0.31
N GLY A 17 31.70 44.69 -1.02
CA GLY A 17 31.90 45.71 -2.04
C GLY A 17 33.12 45.36 -2.89
N ALA A 18 32.89 44.76 -4.09
CA ALA A 18 33.79 44.65 -5.25
C ALA A 18 35.10 43.85 -5.07
N LEU A 19 35.74 43.18 -6.04
CA LEU A 19 35.63 42.88 -7.49
C LEU A 19 36.57 41.65 -7.67
N ASP A 20 36.33 40.67 -8.53
CA ASP A 20 36.97 40.62 -9.85
C ASP A 20 36.50 39.41 -10.68
N ALA A 21 36.65 39.60 -11.98
CA ALA A 21 35.98 38.93 -13.07
C ALA A 21 36.69 37.67 -13.62
N LEU A 22 36.01 37.08 -14.62
CA LEU A 22 36.51 36.25 -15.74
C LEU A 22 36.46 34.73 -15.57
N THR A 23 35.41 34.15 -16.17
CA THR A 23 35.37 33.02 -17.14
C THR A 23 33.94 32.47 -17.08
N GLY A 24 33.09 32.67 -18.09
CA GLY A 24 33.16 31.98 -19.38
C GLY A 24 32.35 30.68 -19.29
N CYS A 25 31.10 30.72 -19.78
CA CYS A 25 30.25 29.63 -20.32
C CYS A 25 28.78 29.78 -19.87
N GLY A 26 27.90 29.91 -20.87
CA GLY A 26 26.46 30.05 -20.67
C GLY A 26 25.83 28.83 -20.01
N GLY A 27 24.97 29.09 -19.02
CA GLY A 27 24.07 28.11 -18.43
C GLY A 27 22.72 28.76 -18.27
N LYS A 28 21.73 28.32 -19.06
CA LYS A 28 20.33 28.68 -18.89
C LYS A 28 19.92 28.34 -17.45
N THR A 29 19.34 29.31 -16.75
CA THR A 29 18.67 29.09 -15.48
C THR A 29 17.48 28.14 -15.70
N VAL A 30 17.67 26.86 -15.35
CA VAL A 30 16.59 25.87 -15.36
C VAL A 30 15.79 26.08 -14.08
N ALA A 31 14.58 26.61 -14.21
CA ALA A 31 13.58 26.60 -13.16
C ALA A 31 13.28 25.15 -12.74
N PRO A 32 13.04 24.87 -11.45
CA PRO A 32 12.67 23.53 -11.01
C PRO A 32 11.36 23.10 -11.69
N ALA A 33 11.41 21.99 -12.42
CA ALA A 33 10.26 21.41 -13.11
C ALA A 33 9.20 20.96 -12.10
N PRO A 34 7.90 21.17 -12.37
CA PRO A 34 6.84 20.62 -11.53
C PRO A 34 6.89 19.09 -11.57
N SER A 35 6.80 18.46 -10.40
CA SER A 35 6.72 17.00 -10.24
C SER A 35 5.57 16.46 -11.09
N ALA A 36 5.89 15.66 -12.10
CA ALA A 36 4.91 14.95 -12.89
C ALA A 36 4.22 13.90 -12.00
N SER A 37 3.01 14.19 -11.58
CA SER A 37 2.08 13.22 -11.01
C SER A 37 1.74 12.19 -12.10
N ILE A 38 2.28 10.98 -11.96
CA ILE A 38 1.86 9.83 -12.77
C ILE A 38 0.39 9.54 -12.40
N PRO A 39 -0.57 9.61 -13.34
CA PRO A 39 -1.94 9.27 -13.03
C PRO A 39 -2.03 7.77 -12.71
N PRO A 40 -2.81 7.36 -11.69
CA PRO A 40 -3.04 5.95 -11.43
C PRO A 40 -3.69 5.31 -12.66
N PRO A 41 -3.41 4.03 -12.98
CA PRO A 41 -4.05 3.35 -14.09
C PRO A 41 -5.57 3.27 -13.85
N GLY A 42 -6.32 4.18 -14.48
CA GLY A 42 -7.76 4.10 -14.58
C GLY A 42 -8.13 2.98 -15.56
N MET A 43 -8.85 1.97 -15.08
CA MET A 43 -9.40 0.91 -15.91
C MET A 43 -10.47 1.49 -16.84
N THR A 44 -10.12 1.72 -18.10
CA THR A 44 -11.12 1.88 -19.17
C THR A 44 -11.60 0.50 -19.60
N ALA A 45 -12.89 0.25 -19.40
CA ALA A 45 -13.54 -0.96 -19.85
C ALA A 45 -13.79 -0.89 -21.37
N SER A 46 -13.14 -1.76 -22.16
CA SER A 46 -13.78 -2.54 -23.22
C SER A 46 -12.81 -3.51 -23.94
N ALA A 47 -13.27 -4.75 -24.11
CA ALA A 47 -12.89 -5.76 -25.11
C ALA A 47 -11.54 -6.51 -25.02
N ALA A 48 -11.45 -7.50 -24.11
CA ALA A 48 -10.97 -8.88 -24.38
C ALA A 48 -10.91 -9.70 -23.08
N ALA A 49 -11.99 -10.41 -22.78
CA ALA A 49 -12.17 -11.23 -21.58
C ALA A 49 -11.47 -12.61 -21.72
N SER A 50 -10.16 -12.65 -21.47
CA SER A 50 -9.38 -13.83 -21.04
C SER A 50 -7.89 -13.55 -20.77
N GLY A 51 -7.42 -12.30 -20.92
CA GLY A 51 -6.00 -11.95 -20.80
C GLY A 51 -5.59 -10.99 -19.67
N PHE A 52 -6.51 -10.56 -18.80
CA PHE A 52 -6.23 -9.49 -17.83
C PHE A 52 -5.74 -9.94 -16.46
N PHE A 53 -5.87 -11.21 -16.09
CA PHE A 53 -5.41 -11.70 -14.80
C PHE A 53 -4.67 -13.01 -14.99
N LYS A 54 -3.60 -13.20 -14.23
CA LYS A 54 -2.83 -14.43 -14.21
C LYS A 54 -3.26 -15.26 -13.00
N ILE A 55 -3.64 -16.51 -13.24
CA ILE A 55 -3.89 -17.48 -12.17
C ILE A 55 -2.65 -18.36 -12.03
N CYS A 56 -2.08 -18.38 -10.84
CA CYS A 56 -0.98 -19.24 -10.47
C CYS A 56 -1.52 -20.46 -9.72
N LYS A 57 -1.16 -21.66 -10.17
CA LYS A 57 -1.72 -22.93 -9.67
C LYS A 57 -0.78 -23.62 -8.68
N GLY A 58 -1.29 -23.93 -7.48
CA GLY A 58 -0.57 -24.73 -6.48
C GLY A 58 0.78 -24.18 -6.02
N GLN A 59 0.94 -22.84 -5.94
CA GLN A 59 2.20 -22.19 -5.58
C GLN A 59 2.18 -21.66 -4.14
N THR A 60 3.37 -21.35 -3.61
CA THR A 60 3.54 -20.54 -2.41
C THR A 60 3.51 -19.07 -2.81
N TYR A 61 2.79 -18.23 -2.07
CA TYR A 61 2.65 -16.79 -2.33
C TYR A 61 2.39 -16.02 -1.03
N ALA A 62 2.52 -14.69 -1.08
CA ALA A 62 2.09 -13.82 0.02
C ALA A 62 0.63 -13.39 -0.18
N LEU A 63 -0.19 -13.52 0.87
CA LEU A 63 -1.56 -13.02 0.91
C LEU A 63 -1.61 -11.78 1.80
N CYS A 64 -1.67 -10.60 1.18
CA CYS A 64 -1.71 -9.32 1.89
C CYS A 64 -3.13 -8.75 2.08
N ALA A 65 -4.17 -9.40 1.56
CA ALA A 65 -5.49 -8.77 1.41
C ALA A 65 -6.12 -8.28 2.74
N THR A 66 -5.68 -8.81 3.89
CA THR A 66 -6.13 -8.40 5.23
C THR A 66 -5.07 -7.67 6.06
N ALA A 67 -3.92 -7.37 5.45
CA ALA A 67 -2.76 -6.83 6.14
C ALA A 67 -2.96 -5.37 6.58
N SER A 68 -2.32 -5.05 7.71
CA SER A 68 -2.01 -3.67 8.10
C SER A 68 -0.60 -3.33 7.69
N CYS A 69 -0.37 -2.06 7.34
CA CYS A 69 0.91 -1.63 6.82
C CYS A 69 1.38 -0.35 7.49
N THR A 70 2.68 -0.27 7.71
CA THR A 70 3.33 0.98 8.11
C THR A 70 3.98 1.63 6.90
N VAL A 71 3.76 2.93 6.76
CA VAL A 71 4.34 3.72 5.69
C VAL A 71 5.74 4.18 6.07
N LEU A 72 6.72 3.88 5.23
CA LEU A 72 8.08 4.37 5.35
C LEU A 72 8.54 4.84 3.96
N ASN A 73 8.94 6.12 3.87
CA ASN A 73 9.38 6.75 2.63
C ASN A 73 8.38 6.56 1.47
N GLN A 74 7.08 6.72 1.76
CA GLN A 74 5.97 6.59 0.82
C GLN A 74 5.73 5.17 0.26
N VAL A 75 6.37 4.16 0.84
CA VAL A 75 6.10 2.74 0.58
C VAL A 75 5.38 2.15 1.78
N ALA A 76 4.31 1.38 1.54
CA ALA A 76 3.64 0.65 2.60
C ALA A 76 4.31 -0.72 2.78
N TYR A 77 4.88 -0.94 3.95
CA TYR A 77 5.41 -2.23 4.35
C TYR A 77 4.32 -2.97 5.10
N CYS A 78 3.84 -4.08 4.54
CA CYS A 78 2.67 -4.82 5.00
C CYS A 78 3.08 -6.20 5.50
N GLN A 79 2.58 -6.60 6.67
CA GLN A 79 2.73 -7.95 7.21
C GLN A 79 1.67 -8.85 6.60
N CYS A 80 2.11 -9.82 5.80
CA CYS A 80 1.24 -10.67 4.99
C CYS A 80 1.46 -12.15 5.31
N ASP A 81 0.43 -12.96 5.07
CA ASP A 81 0.50 -14.40 5.33
C ASP A 81 1.21 -15.13 4.18
N VAL A 82 2.06 -16.09 4.49
CA VAL A 82 2.54 -17.05 3.49
C VAL A 82 1.49 -18.15 3.30
N ARG A 83 0.95 -18.26 2.09
CA ARG A 83 -0.09 -19.24 1.72
C ARG A 83 0.40 -20.18 0.63
N LYS A 84 -0.23 -21.34 0.54
CA LYS A 84 -0.03 -22.32 -0.54
C LYS A 84 -1.36 -22.64 -1.20
N GLY A 85 -1.39 -22.64 -2.52
CA GLY A 85 -2.59 -22.99 -3.29
C GLY A 85 -2.69 -22.19 -4.58
N ASP A 86 -3.91 -22.06 -5.08
CA ASP A 86 -4.18 -21.21 -6.24
C ASP A 86 -4.30 -19.75 -5.81
N SER A 87 -3.81 -18.86 -6.68
CA SER A 87 -3.90 -17.42 -6.48
C SER A 87 -4.09 -16.69 -7.81
N ILE A 88 -4.58 -15.46 -7.77
CA ILE A 88 -4.81 -14.62 -8.94
C ILE A 88 -4.13 -13.26 -8.75
N SER A 89 -3.57 -12.71 -9.80
CA SER A 89 -2.92 -11.39 -9.78
C SER A 89 -3.16 -10.65 -11.09
N LEU A 90 -3.10 -9.32 -11.03
CA LEU A 90 -2.89 -8.51 -12.22
C LEU A 90 -1.62 -8.96 -12.98
N PRO A 91 -1.52 -8.70 -14.28
CA PRO A 91 -0.36 -9.14 -15.05
C PRO A 91 0.85 -8.33 -14.62
N LEU A 92 1.75 -8.97 -13.88
CA LEU A 92 3.06 -8.46 -13.56
C LEU A 92 4.10 -9.17 -14.41
N ARG A 93 5.00 -8.40 -15.03
CA ARG A 93 6.19 -8.92 -15.70
C ARG A 93 7.43 -8.18 -15.26
N VAL A 94 8.45 -8.93 -14.84
CA VAL A 94 9.78 -8.42 -14.48
C VAL A 94 10.79 -9.31 -15.20
N ASP A 95 11.74 -8.71 -15.93
CA ASP A 95 12.79 -9.43 -16.66
C ASP A 95 12.28 -10.61 -17.53
N ARG A 96 11.10 -10.41 -18.15
CA ARG A 96 10.36 -11.38 -18.98
C ARG A 96 9.71 -12.53 -18.22
N GLU A 97 9.93 -12.68 -16.92
CA GLU A 97 9.18 -13.59 -16.06
C GLU A 97 7.80 -13.00 -15.73
N ASP A 98 6.79 -13.87 -15.65
CA ASP A 98 5.48 -13.48 -15.11
C ASP A 98 5.38 -13.79 -13.62
N VAL A 99 4.37 -13.24 -12.96
CA VAL A 99 4.15 -13.42 -11.51
C VAL A 99 4.20 -14.88 -11.04
N CYS A 100 3.75 -15.84 -11.84
CA CYS A 100 3.78 -17.25 -11.44
C CYS A 100 5.18 -17.84 -11.56
N SER A 101 5.95 -17.44 -12.58
CA SER A 101 7.37 -17.80 -12.67
C SER A 101 8.17 -17.20 -11.52
N ILE A 102 7.94 -15.92 -11.21
CA ILE A 102 8.61 -15.22 -10.11
C ILE A 102 8.32 -15.92 -8.78
N ASN A 103 7.07 -16.28 -8.50
CA ASN A 103 6.71 -17.01 -7.27
C ASN A 103 7.27 -18.44 -7.24
N ALA A 104 7.28 -19.15 -8.37
CA ALA A 104 7.89 -20.49 -8.43
C ALA A 104 9.39 -20.45 -8.09
N ASN A 105 10.11 -19.46 -8.64
CA ASN A 105 11.54 -19.27 -8.42
C ASN A 105 11.85 -18.65 -7.05
N GLY A 106 10.93 -17.85 -6.51
CA GLY A 106 11.13 -17.08 -5.28
C GLY A 106 11.23 -17.93 -4.02
N VAL A 107 10.58 -19.11 -3.98
CA VAL A 107 10.60 -20.01 -2.81
C VAL A 107 12.02 -20.36 -2.38
N ASP A 108 12.88 -20.71 -3.34
CA ASP A 108 14.27 -21.08 -3.07
C ASP A 108 15.17 -19.85 -2.84
N ASN A 109 14.74 -18.68 -3.33
CA ASN A 109 15.51 -17.43 -3.27
C ASN A 109 15.07 -16.47 -2.14
N GLY A 110 14.13 -16.89 -1.28
CA GLY A 110 13.70 -16.14 -0.11
C GLY A 110 12.84 -14.91 -0.40
N TYR A 111 12.22 -14.82 -1.57
CA TYR A 111 11.26 -13.77 -1.89
C TYR A 111 9.96 -14.35 -2.45
N MET A 112 8.89 -13.55 -2.41
CA MET A 112 7.61 -13.90 -3.04
C MET A 112 6.92 -12.62 -3.51
N VAL A 113 5.95 -12.77 -4.40
CA VAL A 113 5.05 -11.74 -4.86
C VAL A 113 3.72 -11.94 -4.16
N SER A 114 3.15 -10.86 -3.67
CA SER A 114 1.79 -10.86 -3.12
C SER A 114 0.77 -11.02 -4.24
N THR A 115 -0.09 -12.01 -4.10
CA THR A 115 -1.18 -12.32 -5.03
C THR A 115 -2.46 -12.56 -4.23
N PHE A 116 -3.60 -12.50 -4.89
CA PHE A 116 -4.89 -12.61 -4.24
C PHE A 116 -5.38 -14.06 -4.17
N SER A 117 -5.87 -14.44 -3.01
CA SER A 117 -6.90 -15.46 -2.81
C SER A 117 -7.88 -14.91 -1.77
N VAL A 118 -9.05 -15.53 -1.63
CA VAL A 118 -10.02 -15.09 -0.61
C VAL A 118 -9.47 -15.42 0.78
N PRO A 119 -9.23 -14.44 1.66
CA PRO A 119 -8.81 -14.70 3.02
C PRO A 119 -9.94 -15.37 3.79
N GLU A 120 -9.67 -16.50 4.45
CA GLU A 120 -10.68 -17.19 5.28
C GLU A 120 -11.24 -16.30 6.39
N SER A 121 -10.43 -15.36 6.90
CA SER A 121 -10.84 -14.43 7.95
C SER A 121 -11.98 -13.49 7.54
N VAL A 122 -12.23 -13.26 6.24
CA VAL A 122 -13.35 -12.43 5.77
C VAL A 122 -14.56 -13.24 5.28
N VAL A 123 -14.47 -14.56 5.26
CA VAL A 123 -15.55 -15.44 4.78
C VAL A 123 -16.59 -15.65 5.86
N ALA A 124 -17.86 -15.41 5.54
CA ALA A 124 -18.96 -15.64 6.47
C ALA A 124 -19.42 -17.12 6.45
N PRO A 125 -19.92 -17.65 7.58
CA PRO A 125 -20.13 -16.98 8.88
C PRO A 125 -18.97 -17.08 9.89
N GLN A 126 -17.85 -17.74 9.54
CA GLN A 126 -16.80 -18.07 10.53
C GLN A 126 -15.70 -17.00 10.67
N GLY A 127 -15.55 -16.13 9.67
CA GLY A 127 -14.51 -15.11 9.62
C GLY A 127 -14.61 -14.10 10.76
N ASN A 128 -13.46 -13.63 11.23
CA ASN A 128 -13.31 -12.63 12.28
C ASN A 128 -12.90 -11.23 11.75
N GLN A 129 -12.89 -11.07 10.42
CA GLN A 129 -12.63 -9.83 9.71
C GLN A 129 -13.73 -9.55 8.71
N ALA A 130 -13.81 -8.30 8.24
CA ALA A 130 -14.79 -7.86 7.26
C ALA A 130 -14.17 -6.90 6.24
N LEU A 131 -14.80 -6.81 5.07
CA LEU A 131 -14.52 -5.77 4.08
C LEU A 131 -15.30 -4.51 4.43
N TYR A 132 -14.59 -3.46 4.83
CA TYR A 132 -15.14 -2.14 5.09
C TYR A 132 -15.25 -1.35 3.80
N ASN A 133 -16.47 -0.99 3.42
CA ASN A 133 -16.74 -0.24 2.20
C ASN A 133 -16.62 1.26 2.46
N CYS A 134 -15.47 1.84 2.15
CA CYS A 134 -15.31 3.29 2.11
C CYS A 134 -16.16 3.84 0.95
N PRO A 135 -17.11 4.74 1.20
CA PRO A 135 -18.04 5.22 0.18
C PRO A 135 -17.35 6.10 -0.87
N ALA A 136 -18.03 6.35 -1.98
CA ALA A 136 -17.61 7.37 -2.94
C ALA A 136 -17.39 8.73 -2.24
N GLY A 137 -16.39 9.48 -2.71
CA GLY A 137 -15.94 10.72 -2.07
C GLY A 137 -14.97 10.53 -0.90
N SER A 138 -14.69 9.29 -0.47
CA SER A 138 -13.61 9.01 0.48
C SER A 138 -12.24 9.42 -0.08
N ASP A 139 -11.32 9.85 0.78
CA ASP A 139 -10.03 10.42 0.41
C ASP A 139 -8.83 9.73 1.10
N GLY A 140 -9.08 8.70 1.92
CA GLY A 140 -8.04 7.88 2.55
C GLY A 140 -7.18 7.11 1.54
N GLY A 141 -5.93 6.86 1.93
CA GLY A 141 -5.01 6.01 1.19
C GLY A 141 -5.06 4.55 1.64
N TYR A 142 -4.76 3.63 0.72
CA TYR A 142 -4.62 2.20 1.00
C TYR A 142 -3.40 1.62 0.28
N ALA A 143 -2.85 0.54 0.81
CA ALA A 143 -1.78 -0.21 0.14
C ALA A 143 -2.39 -1.10 -0.95
N GLN A 144 -1.88 -0.99 -2.18
CA GLN A 144 -2.17 -1.93 -3.25
C GLN A 144 -1.03 -2.95 -3.26
N CYS A 145 -1.29 -4.16 -2.76
CA CYS A 145 -0.27 -5.19 -2.63
C CYS A 145 -0.32 -6.28 -3.70
N ASP A 146 -1.26 -6.24 -4.65
CA ASP A 146 -1.28 -7.23 -5.73
C ASP A 146 -0.11 -6.95 -6.69
N GLY A 147 0.85 -7.87 -6.76
CA GLY A 147 2.13 -7.67 -7.42
C GLY A 147 3.23 -7.07 -6.54
N GLY A 148 2.98 -6.85 -5.25
CA GLY A 148 3.98 -6.34 -4.30
C GLY A 148 5.08 -7.37 -4.01
N MET A 149 6.35 -6.93 -3.93
CA MET A 149 7.49 -7.81 -3.64
C MET A 149 7.65 -7.99 -2.13
N CYS A 150 7.86 -9.22 -1.70
CA CYS A 150 7.97 -9.62 -0.30
C CYS A 150 9.27 -10.35 -0.03
N PHE A 151 9.90 -10.07 1.11
CA PHE A 151 11.21 -10.60 1.47
C PHE A 151 11.17 -11.35 2.79
N THR A 152 11.78 -12.54 2.83
CA THR A 152 11.73 -13.45 3.99
C THR A 152 12.62 -12.98 5.16
N SER A 153 13.40 -11.90 4.99
CA SER A 153 14.52 -11.54 5.88
C SER A 153 14.12 -11.08 7.30
N SER A 154 12.86 -11.19 7.67
CA SER A 154 12.32 -10.63 8.92
C SER A 154 11.59 -11.65 9.81
N LYS A 155 11.53 -12.94 9.45
CA LYS A 155 10.93 -13.97 10.30
C LYS A 155 11.61 -14.03 11.67
N GLY A 156 10.83 -13.89 12.75
CA GLY A 156 11.34 -13.85 14.13
C GLY A 156 12.14 -12.58 14.49
N SER A 157 12.16 -11.57 13.63
CA SER A 157 12.83 -10.28 13.86
C SER A 157 11.81 -9.16 14.05
N SER A 158 12.15 -8.15 14.84
CA SER A 158 11.38 -6.91 14.93
C SER A 158 11.51 -6.12 13.62
N PHE A 159 10.39 -5.70 13.02
CA PHE A 159 10.39 -4.80 11.87
C PHE A 159 9.83 -3.42 12.27
N PRO A 160 10.45 -2.30 11.84
CA PRO A 160 9.96 -0.97 12.20
C PRO A 160 8.49 -0.75 11.82
N GLY A 161 7.67 -0.36 12.80
CA GLY A 161 6.25 -0.08 12.57
C GLY A 161 5.30 -1.26 12.78
N PHE A 162 5.78 -2.38 13.32
CA PHE A 162 4.95 -3.47 13.83
C PHE A 162 5.26 -3.70 15.31
N ASP A 163 4.22 -3.89 16.11
CA ASP A 163 4.35 -4.02 17.57
C ASP A 163 4.94 -5.37 17.99
N GLU A 164 4.67 -6.42 17.18
CA GLU A 164 5.14 -7.78 17.43
C GLU A 164 6.20 -8.20 16.40
N PRO A 165 7.17 -9.04 16.79
CA PRO A 165 8.04 -9.71 15.83
C PRO A 165 7.20 -10.54 14.85
N LEU A 166 7.65 -10.61 13.60
CA LEU A 166 6.97 -11.45 12.62
C LEU A 166 7.03 -12.91 13.03
N ASP A 167 5.91 -13.60 12.92
CA ASP A 167 5.87 -15.02 13.23
C ASP A 167 6.60 -15.86 12.14
N ARG A 168 6.48 -17.19 12.20
CA ARG A 168 7.15 -18.06 11.21
C ARG A 168 6.44 -18.10 9.85
N ALA A 169 5.16 -17.75 9.81
CA ALA A 169 4.28 -17.81 8.67
C ALA A 169 4.10 -16.46 7.95
N GLU A 170 4.55 -15.36 8.55
CA GLU A 170 4.41 -14.01 8.02
C GLU A 170 5.64 -13.55 7.22
N ILE A 171 5.41 -12.55 6.37
CA ILE A 171 6.42 -11.89 5.54
C ILE A 171 6.10 -10.40 5.39
N ILE A 172 7.13 -9.57 5.16
CA ILE A 172 6.94 -8.16 4.81
C ILE A 172 6.92 -8.01 3.30
N CYS A 173 5.84 -7.39 2.81
CA CYS A 173 5.69 -6.97 1.43
C CYS A 173 5.80 -5.45 1.31
N ALA A 174 6.55 -4.99 0.31
CA ALA A 174 6.58 -3.59 -0.09
C ALA A 174 5.48 -3.34 -1.12
N CYS A 175 4.52 -2.49 -0.76
CA CYS A 175 3.34 -2.20 -1.55
C CYS A 175 3.27 -0.70 -1.90
N PRO A 176 2.97 -0.34 -3.16
CA PRO A 176 2.63 1.03 -3.50
C PRO A 176 1.37 1.49 -2.76
N ILE A 177 1.31 2.79 -2.47
CA ILE A 177 0.16 3.41 -1.80
C ILE A 177 -0.71 4.05 -2.87
N SER A 178 -1.98 3.65 -2.90
CA SER A 178 -3.02 4.34 -3.66
C SER A 178 -3.60 5.45 -2.80
N VAL A 179 -3.44 6.69 -3.25
CA VAL A 179 -4.13 7.86 -2.68
C VAL A 179 -5.11 8.36 -3.73
N THR A 180 -6.39 8.35 -3.40
CA THR A 180 -7.46 8.76 -4.33
C THR A 180 -8.31 9.84 -3.66
N PRO A 181 -7.91 11.12 -3.74
CA PRO A 181 -8.71 12.22 -3.24
C PRO A 181 -10.09 12.19 -3.91
N GLY A 182 -11.15 11.98 -3.11
CA GLY A 182 -12.52 11.89 -3.63
C GLY A 182 -12.74 10.70 -4.55
N SER A 183 -12.45 9.48 -4.08
CA SER A 183 -12.62 8.24 -4.87
C SER A 183 -14.01 8.18 -5.51
N PRO A 184 -14.11 8.01 -6.85
CA PRO A 184 -15.40 8.08 -7.56
C PRO A 184 -16.32 6.89 -7.23
N VAL A 185 -15.74 5.73 -6.92
CA VAL A 185 -16.49 4.49 -6.63
C VAL A 185 -16.32 4.01 -5.19
N GLY A 186 -15.48 4.70 -4.41
CA GLY A 186 -15.06 4.22 -3.09
C GLY A 186 -13.96 3.16 -3.17
N PHE A 187 -13.68 2.53 -2.04
CA PHE A 187 -12.72 1.43 -1.94
C PHE A 187 -13.05 0.53 -0.75
N GLN A 188 -12.48 -0.66 -0.72
CA GLN A 188 -12.60 -1.61 0.37
C GLN A 188 -11.27 -1.80 1.07
N ILE A 189 -11.31 -1.87 2.40
CA ILE A 189 -10.19 -2.26 3.26
C ILE A 189 -10.64 -3.37 4.20
N ALA A 190 -9.75 -4.27 4.57
CA ALA A 190 -10.04 -5.26 5.59
C ALA A 190 -9.98 -4.66 7.00
N GLY A 191 -10.87 -5.09 7.89
CA GLY A 191 -10.93 -4.67 9.28
C GLY A 191 -11.56 -5.73 10.19
N PRO A 192 -11.75 -5.43 11.47
CA PRO A 192 -12.31 -6.38 12.44
C PRO A 192 -13.78 -6.72 12.14
N TYR A 193 -14.19 -7.92 12.55
CA TYR A 193 -15.59 -8.33 12.63
C TYR A 193 -15.88 -8.89 14.04
N PRO A 194 -17.01 -8.55 14.71
CA PRO A 194 -18.12 -7.71 14.26
C PRO A 194 -17.71 -6.27 13.87
N CYS A 195 -18.49 -5.65 12.98
CA CYS A 195 -18.18 -4.32 12.45
C CYS A 195 -18.04 -3.27 13.56
N ASP A 196 -16.91 -2.57 13.56
CA ASP A 196 -16.66 -1.36 14.36
C ASP A 196 -16.71 -0.10 13.48
N ASN A 197 -17.66 0.80 13.76
CA ASN A 197 -17.83 2.08 13.06
C ASN A 197 -16.58 2.97 13.12
N SER A 198 -15.78 2.89 14.19
CA SER A 198 -14.57 3.67 14.34
C SER A 198 -13.54 3.37 13.23
N TYR A 199 -13.60 2.17 12.65
CA TYR A 199 -12.68 1.72 11.61
C TYR A 199 -12.84 2.48 10.28
N PHE A 200 -14.01 3.06 10.00
CA PHE A 200 -14.21 3.93 8.83
C PHE A 200 -13.35 5.21 8.85
N ARG A 201 -12.66 5.51 9.96
CA ARG A 201 -11.64 6.56 9.99
C ARG A 201 -10.52 6.33 8.97
N PHE A 202 -10.22 5.07 8.60
CA PHE A 202 -9.23 4.75 7.57
C PHE A 202 -9.70 5.09 6.15
N CYS A 203 -10.98 5.44 5.96
CA CYS A 203 -11.47 5.99 4.70
C CYS A 203 -11.08 7.46 4.50
N LYS A 204 -10.36 8.06 5.46
CA LYS A 204 -10.06 9.48 5.52
C LYS A 204 -8.56 9.76 5.46
N SER A 205 -8.16 10.74 4.65
CA SER A 205 -6.75 11.10 4.41
C SER A 205 -6.01 11.57 5.68
N GLN A 206 -6.75 12.08 6.67
CA GLN A 206 -6.21 12.50 7.96
C GLN A 206 -5.61 11.32 8.74
N VAL A 207 -6.12 10.10 8.53
CA VAL A 207 -5.64 8.89 9.21
C VAL A 207 -4.79 8.03 8.28
N ALA A 208 -5.29 7.73 7.09
CA ALA A 208 -4.61 6.83 6.14
C ALA A 208 -4.04 7.64 4.98
N ASN A 209 -2.71 7.78 4.91
CA ASN A 209 -2.03 8.56 3.87
C ASN A 209 -0.58 8.08 3.65
N ALA A 210 0.12 8.68 2.68
CA ALA A 210 1.47 8.28 2.27
C ALA A 210 2.61 8.88 3.11
N ARG A 211 2.32 9.57 4.23
CA ARG A 211 3.37 10.12 5.09
C ARG A 211 4.02 9.02 5.92
N THR A 212 5.36 9.04 6.00
CA THR A 212 6.13 8.15 6.88
C THR A 212 5.55 8.16 8.31
N GLY A 213 5.40 6.97 8.89
CA GLY A 213 4.81 6.76 10.21
C GLY A 213 3.28 6.61 10.21
N SER A 214 2.61 6.84 9.08
CA SER A 214 1.17 6.58 8.96
C SER A 214 0.90 5.08 8.85
N THR A 215 -0.28 4.67 9.32
CA THR A 215 -0.81 3.31 9.08
C THR A 215 -1.82 3.36 7.94
N VAL A 216 -1.63 2.49 6.96
CA VAL A 216 -2.62 2.22 5.90
C VAL A 216 -3.04 0.75 5.96
N LYS A 217 -4.20 0.45 5.41
CA LYS A 217 -4.69 -0.92 5.24
C LYS A 217 -4.46 -1.36 3.81
N VAL A 218 -4.29 -2.65 3.59
CA VAL A 218 -4.40 -3.19 2.24
C VAL A 218 -5.84 -3.01 1.77
N GLY A 219 -5.98 -2.53 0.53
CA GLY A 219 -7.26 -2.23 -0.04
C GLY A 219 -7.28 -2.31 -1.55
N ALA A 220 -8.47 -2.15 -2.10
CA ALA A 220 -8.72 -2.12 -3.53
C ALA A 220 -10.04 -1.39 -3.80
N PRO A 221 -10.32 -0.96 -5.05
CA PRO A 221 -11.63 -0.45 -5.41
C PRO A 221 -12.76 -1.41 -4.98
N THR A 222 -13.90 -0.84 -4.60
CA THR A 222 -15.05 -1.60 -4.11
C THR A 222 -15.47 -2.68 -5.09
N GLY A 223 -15.66 -3.92 -4.59
CA GLY A 223 -16.06 -5.08 -5.38
C GLY A 223 -14.89 -5.92 -5.92
N THR A 224 -13.64 -5.46 -5.79
CA THR A 224 -12.46 -6.17 -6.32
C THR A 224 -12.31 -7.57 -5.72
N ALA A 225 -12.46 -7.73 -4.40
CA ALA A 225 -12.30 -9.02 -3.74
C ALA A 225 -13.29 -10.07 -4.28
N ARG A 226 -14.57 -9.69 -4.44
CA ARG A 226 -15.61 -10.56 -4.99
C ARG A 226 -15.35 -10.88 -6.46
N PHE A 227 -14.94 -9.90 -7.24
CA PHE A 227 -14.57 -10.10 -8.65
C PHE A 227 -13.41 -11.07 -8.80
N LEU A 228 -12.32 -10.89 -8.03
CA LEU A 228 -11.15 -11.76 -8.07
C LEU A 228 -11.48 -13.17 -7.58
N ALA A 229 -12.32 -13.31 -6.55
CA ALA A 229 -12.82 -14.60 -6.07
C ALA A 229 -13.56 -15.37 -7.18
N LEU A 230 -14.50 -14.70 -7.87
CA LEU A 230 -15.23 -15.29 -9.00
C LEU A 230 -14.28 -15.73 -10.12
N ARG A 231 -13.22 -14.96 -10.39
CA ARG A 231 -12.24 -15.30 -11.43
C ARG A 231 -11.32 -16.44 -11.04
N LEU A 232 -10.91 -16.52 -9.77
CA LEU A 232 -10.02 -17.56 -9.27
C LEU A 232 -10.75 -18.89 -9.08
N ASN A 233 -11.91 -18.87 -8.44
CA ASN A 233 -12.62 -20.05 -7.94
C ASN A 233 -13.87 -20.42 -8.75
N GLY A 234 -14.29 -19.58 -9.71
CA GLY A 234 -15.58 -19.72 -10.40
C GLY A 234 -16.79 -19.33 -9.54
N SER A 235 -16.58 -19.00 -8.27
CA SER A 235 -17.61 -18.57 -7.32
C SER A 235 -17.00 -17.60 -6.31
N ALA A 236 -17.84 -16.77 -5.68
CA ALA A 236 -17.44 -15.96 -4.53
C ALA A 236 -18.24 -16.43 -3.32
N PRO A 237 -17.58 -16.83 -2.22
CA PRO A 237 -18.27 -17.17 -0.99
C PRO A 237 -18.95 -15.92 -0.41
N PRO A 238 -19.93 -16.08 0.49
CA PRO A 238 -20.41 -14.98 1.32
C PRO A 238 -19.25 -14.35 2.10
N LEU A 239 -19.18 -13.02 2.10
CA LEU A 239 -18.15 -12.27 2.82
C LEU A 239 -18.80 -11.42 3.91
N HIS A 240 -18.11 -11.24 5.03
CA HIS A 240 -18.47 -10.20 5.99
C HIS A 240 -18.18 -8.84 5.36
N GLU A 241 -19.20 -7.98 5.32
CA GLU A 241 -19.11 -6.63 4.78
C GLU A 241 -19.62 -5.63 5.81
N CYS A 242 -18.91 -4.51 5.95
CA CYS A 242 -19.30 -3.39 6.78
C CYS A 242 -19.60 -2.19 5.88
N LEU A 243 -20.73 -1.54 6.14
CA LEU A 243 -21.13 -0.29 5.49
C LEU A 243 -20.97 0.86 6.48
N PRO A 244 -20.60 2.07 6.01
CA PRO A 244 -20.53 3.23 6.89
C PRO A 244 -21.91 3.45 7.50
N PRO A 245 -21.98 3.98 8.74
CA PRO A 245 -23.25 4.45 9.28
C PRO A 245 -23.91 5.37 8.26
N SER A 246 -25.22 5.21 8.05
CA SER A 246 -26.01 6.16 7.28
C SER A 246 -25.73 7.56 7.82
N GLN A 247 -25.18 8.43 6.98
CA GLN A 247 -25.09 9.86 7.27
C GLN A 247 -26.47 10.49 7.15
#